data_AF-A0A321L6M1-F1
#
_entry.id   AF-A0A321L6M1-F1
#
_cell.length_a   1.000
_cell.length_b   1.000
_cell.length_c   1.000
_cell.angle_alpha   90.00
_cell.angle_beta   90.00
_cell.angle_gamma   90.00
#
_symmetry.space_group_name_H-M   'P 1'
#
loop_
_entity.id
_entity.type
_entity.pdbx_description
1 polymer ?
#
loop_
_entity_poly.entity_id
_entity_poly.type
_entity_poly.pdbx_seq_one_letter_code
_entity_poly.pdbx_strand_id
1 'polypeptide(L)'
;MALKKMATCCGIATRAARMGLSDGLLAKARRLAFGWGTFRHVFSGGDGIIYAITENGDLLWYRHEGRYDGTFRWEFSEGKKVGIGWNMFQNVFSGGDGVIYGITYSGDLLWYRHEGRYDGTFRWAFSEGKKVGIGWGVFQNVFSGGDGIIYAITENGDLMWYCHEGRNDGTFRWTFSEGKKVGVGWVPSNIRQVFGD
;
A
#
# COMPACT_ATOMS: atom_id res chain seq x y z
N MET A 1 40.10 34.51 14.32
CA MET A 1 39.50 33.71 15.41
C MET A 1 38.12 33.27 14.96
N ALA A 2 37.88 31.96 14.91
CA ALA A 2 36.61 31.22 14.78
C ALA A 2 35.67 31.41 13.56
N LEU A 3 35.52 30.30 12.82
CA LEU A 3 34.37 29.86 12.04
C LEU A 3 33.03 29.99 12.81
N LYS A 4 31.93 30.22 12.07
CA LYS A 4 30.67 29.48 12.30
C LYS A 4 29.95 29.20 10.99
N LYS A 5 29.88 27.92 10.63
CA LYS A 5 28.98 27.32 9.64
C LYS A 5 27.54 27.41 10.15
N MET A 6 26.58 27.63 9.24
CA MET A 6 25.25 27.01 9.32
C MET A 6 24.78 26.67 7.90
N ALA A 7 24.39 25.42 7.72
CA ALA A 7 23.91 24.82 6.48
C ALA A 7 22.39 24.59 6.54
N THR A 8 21.78 24.59 5.36
CA THR A 8 20.57 23.86 4.91
C THR A 8 19.21 24.17 5.51
N CYS A 9 18.26 24.59 4.66
CA CYS A 9 17.28 23.64 4.10
C CYS A 9 16.72 24.09 2.74
N CYS A 10 16.31 23.10 1.96
CA CYS A 10 16.09 23.02 0.52
C CYS A 10 14.81 23.71 0.00
N GLY A 11 14.94 24.65 -0.94
CA GLY A 11 14.54 24.41 -2.34
C GLY A 11 13.07 24.44 -2.80
N ILE A 12 12.06 24.84 -2.01
CA ILE A 12 10.64 24.87 -2.50
C ILE A 12 10.12 26.28 -2.87
N ALA A 13 10.84 27.35 -2.56
CA ALA A 13 10.32 28.70 -2.79
C ALA A 13 10.81 29.34 -4.10
N THR A 14 10.61 28.72 -5.27
CA THR A 14 10.79 29.48 -6.53
C THR A 14 10.01 28.94 -7.73
N ARG A 15 8.67 29.01 -7.68
CA ARG A 15 7.82 29.24 -8.88
C ARG A 15 6.36 29.62 -8.61
N ALA A 16 5.97 29.94 -7.37
CA ALA A 16 4.62 30.41 -7.05
C ALA A 16 4.36 31.88 -7.44
N ALA A 17 5.41 32.68 -7.62
CA ALA A 17 5.31 34.10 -7.96
C ALA A 17 5.16 34.33 -9.47
N ARG A 18 4.05 33.90 -10.08
CA ARG A 18 3.58 34.48 -11.36
C ARG A 18 2.13 34.19 -11.77
N MET A 19 1.29 33.64 -10.89
CA MET A 19 -0.12 33.36 -11.24
C MET A 19 -1.14 33.71 -10.15
N GLY A 20 -0.89 34.73 -9.32
CA GLY A 20 -1.96 35.43 -8.58
C GLY A 20 -2.94 34.57 -7.77
N LEU A 21 -2.52 33.40 -7.28
CA LEU A 21 -3.32 32.57 -6.39
C LEU A 21 -2.91 32.95 -4.96
N SER A 22 -3.84 33.54 -4.21
CA SER A 22 -3.68 33.86 -2.79
C SER A 22 -3.26 32.62 -2.00
N ASP A 23 -2.42 32.82 -0.99
CA ASP A 23 -1.89 31.86 0.01
C ASP A 23 -2.98 31.16 0.88
N GLY A 24 -4.09 30.75 0.28
CA GLY A 24 -5.32 30.31 0.95
C GLY A 24 -5.69 28.83 0.76
N LEU A 25 -4.84 27.98 0.19
CA LEU A 25 -5.16 26.56 0.00
C LEU A 25 -4.05 25.58 0.44
N LEU A 26 -3.30 25.93 1.48
CA LEU A 26 -2.57 24.92 2.25
C LEU A 26 -3.51 24.42 3.34
N ALA A 27 -4.38 23.46 3.01
CA ALA A 27 -5.08 22.71 4.03
C ALA A 27 -4.02 22.06 4.95
N LYS A 28 -3.91 22.53 6.19
CA LYS A 28 -3.05 21.89 7.18
C LYS A 28 -3.56 20.46 7.36
N ALA A 29 -2.67 19.47 7.20
CA ALA A 29 -3.00 18.08 7.48
C ALA A 29 -3.63 17.96 8.87
N ARG A 30 -4.84 17.37 8.93
CA ARG A 30 -5.55 17.14 10.17
C ARG A 30 -5.09 15.81 10.74
N ARG A 31 -4.73 15.77 12.03
CA ARG A 31 -4.47 14.51 12.73
C ARG A 31 -5.78 13.75 12.90
N LEU A 32 -5.83 12.51 12.42
CA LEU A 32 -7.03 11.65 12.43
C LEU A 32 -6.93 10.43 13.34
N ALA A 33 -5.76 10.15 13.95
CA ALA A 33 -5.56 9.07 14.92
C ALA A 33 -4.22 9.20 15.70
N PHE A 34 -4.06 8.38 16.75
CA PHE A 34 -2.86 8.26 17.60
C PHE A 34 -2.39 6.80 17.66
N GLY A 35 -1.10 6.57 17.97
CA GLY A 35 -0.58 5.21 18.20
C GLY A 35 -0.23 4.39 16.95
N TRP A 36 -0.41 4.93 15.75
CA TRP A 36 -0.18 4.22 14.48
C TRP A 36 1.29 3.96 14.14
N GLY A 37 2.23 4.53 14.91
CA GLY A 37 3.67 4.30 14.72
C GLY A 37 4.18 2.94 15.20
N THR A 38 3.31 2.08 15.72
CA THR A 38 3.65 0.73 16.23
C THR A 38 3.34 -0.39 15.25
N PHE A 39 2.63 -0.10 14.16
CA PHE A 39 2.33 -1.09 13.14
C PHE A 39 3.55 -1.31 12.25
N ARG A 40 3.83 -2.59 11.93
CA ARG A 40 4.87 -2.97 10.96
C ARG A 40 4.53 -2.43 9.58
N HIS A 41 3.25 -2.46 9.22
CA HIS A 41 2.78 -2.08 7.91
C HIS A 41 1.34 -1.59 7.96
N VAL A 42 1.00 -0.60 7.14
CA VAL A 42 -0.35 -0.04 7.00
C VAL A 42 -0.63 0.18 5.54
N PHE A 43 -1.80 -0.27 5.07
CA PHE A 43 -2.20 -0.12 3.67
C PHE A 43 -3.70 0.11 3.52
N SER A 44 -4.08 0.83 2.45
CA SER A 44 -5.47 1.07 2.09
C SER A 44 -6.13 -0.23 1.62
N GLY A 45 -7.40 -0.44 2.00
CA GLY A 45 -8.27 -1.47 1.44
C GLY A 45 -9.34 -0.92 0.48
N GLY A 46 -9.24 0.35 0.12
CA GLY A 46 -10.27 1.10 -0.61
C GLY A 46 -11.48 1.45 0.27
N ASP A 47 -12.33 2.37 -0.18
CA ASP A 47 -13.62 2.70 0.48
C ASP A 47 -13.52 3.09 1.97
N GLY A 48 -12.42 3.76 2.36
CA GLY A 48 -12.14 4.15 3.74
C GLY A 48 -11.70 3.00 4.64
N ILE A 49 -11.51 1.80 4.09
CA ILE A 49 -10.94 0.66 4.81
C ILE A 49 -9.43 0.84 4.90
N ILE A 50 -8.88 0.61 6.08
CA ILE A 50 -7.44 0.62 6.34
C ILE A 50 -7.08 -0.68 7.05
N TYR A 51 -6.06 -1.36 6.54
CA TYR A 51 -5.48 -2.52 7.19
C TYR A 51 -4.17 -2.14 7.86
N ALA A 52 -3.91 -2.75 9.02
CA ALA A 52 -2.66 -2.59 9.74
C ALA A 52 -2.15 -3.95 10.21
N ILE A 53 -0.85 -4.20 10.05
CA ILE A 53 -0.19 -5.41 10.52
C ILE A 53 0.59 -5.08 11.78
N THR A 54 0.28 -5.79 12.87
CA THR A 54 1.01 -5.64 14.13
C THR A 54 2.36 -6.36 14.07
N GLU A 55 3.26 -6.02 14.99
CA GLU A 55 4.53 -6.72 15.12
C GLU A 55 4.38 -8.24 15.33
N ASN A 56 3.34 -8.66 16.05
CA ASN A 56 3.03 -10.07 16.31
C ASN A 56 2.30 -10.76 15.13
N GLY A 57 2.07 -10.06 14.02
CA GLY A 57 1.49 -10.62 12.81
C GLY A 57 -0.05 -10.64 12.76
N ASP A 58 -0.73 -9.93 13.66
CA ASP A 58 -2.17 -9.75 13.54
C ASP A 58 -2.49 -8.74 12.44
N LEU A 59 -3.46 -9.08 11.57
CA LEU A 59 -4.04 -8.13 10.62
C LEU A 59 -5.27 -7.49 11.27
N LEU A 60 -5.20 -6.18 11.46
CA LEU A 60 -6.29 -5.36 11.96
C LEU A 60 -6.97 -4.64 10.81
N TRP A 61 -8.28 -4.49 10.91
CA TRP A 61 -9.16 -3.77 10.00
C TRP A 61 -9.74 -2.54 10.71
N TYR A 62 -9.72 -1.40 10.02
CA TYR A 62 -10.32 -0.14 10.43
C TYR A 62 -11.18 0.39 9.29
N ARG A 63 -12.21 1.18 9.62
CA ARG A 63 -12.96 1.94 8.62
C ARG A 63 -13.13 3.39 9.04
N HIS A 64 -12.61 4.28 8.21
CA HIS A 64 -12.74 5.73 8.34
C HIS A 64 -14.01 6.19 7.62
N GLU A 65 -15.04 6.50 8.40
CA GLU A 65 -16.33 7.01 7.90
C GLU A 65 -16.24 8.49 7.50
N GLY A 66 -15.30 9.22 8.10
CA GLY A 66 -15.01 10.63 7.77
C GLY A 66 -14.16 10.81 6.50
N ARG A 67 -14.05 9.81 5.62
CA ARG A 67 -13.13 9.86 4.47
C ARG A 67 -13.40 11.00 3.48
N TYR A 68 -14.64 11.49 3.41
CA TYR A 68 -15.03 12.56 2.49
C TYR A 68 -14.94 13.97 3.09
N ASP A 69 -14.98 14.10 4.42
CA ASP A 69 -15.02 15.38 5.14
C ASP A 69 -13.81 15.58 6.06
N GLY A 70 -12.93 14.59 6.17
CA GLY A 70 -11.76 14.59 7.05
C GLY A 70 -12.13 14.63 8.55
N THR A 71 -13.32 14.20 8.94
CA THR A 71 -13.71 14.13 10.36
C THR A 71 -13.09 12.92 11.05
N PHE A 72 -12.88 13.00 12.37
CA PHE A 72 -12.45 11.87 13.20
C PHE A 72 -13.65 10.95 13.45
N ARG A 73 -14.12 10.25 12.43
CA ARG A 73 -15.22 9.28 12.52
C ARG A 73 -14.75 7.93 12.04
N TRP A 74 -14.73 6.98 12.96
CA TRP A 74 -14.31 5.60 12.74
C TRP A 74 -15.49 4.70 13.09
N GLU A 75 -15.72 3.65 12.30
CA GLU A 75 -16.83 2.71 12.56
C GLU A 75 -16.70 2.06 13.95
N PHE A 76 -15.46 1.79 14.38
CA PHE A 76 -15.12 1.30 15.71
C PHE A 76 -14.00 2.15 16.31
N SER A 77 -13.95 2.21 17.65
CA SER A 77 -12.88 2.93 18.39
C SER A 77 -11.52 2.25 18.28
N GLU A 78 -11.51 0.95 17.98
CA GLU A 78 -10.32 0.10 17.86
C GLU A 78 -10.39 -0.75 16.58
N GLY A 79 -9.23 -1.21 16.12
CA GLY A 79 -9.15 -2.08 14.95
C GLY A 79 -9.68 -3.47 15.25
N LYS A 80 -10.47 -4.03 14.33
CA LYS A 80 -10.94 -5.41 14.44
C LYS A 80 -9.86 -6.36 13.93
N LYS A 81 -9.50 -7.36 14.73
CA LYS A 81 -8.62 -8.43 14.29
C LYS A 81 -9.34 -9.28 13.25
N VAL A 82 -8.80 -9.30 12.03
CA VAL A 82 -9.35 -10.04 10.88
C VAL A 82 -8.37 -11.04 10.30
N GLY A 83 -7.14 -11.12 10.80
CA GLY A 83 -6.15 -12.10 10.34
C GLY A 83 -5.04 -12.34 11.35
N ILE A 84 -4.29 -13.42 11.13
CA ILE A 84 -3.18 -13.90 11.98
C ILE A 84 -2.03 -14.31 11.05
N GLY A 85 -0.78 -14.17 11.51
CA GLY A 85 0.41 -14.66 10.80
C GLY A 85 0.89 -13.78 9.65
N TRP A 86 0.41 -12.54 9.54
CA TRP A 86 0.74 -11.62 8.45
C TRP A 86 2.16 -11.06 8.51
N ASN A 87 2.90 -11.33 9.58
CA ASN A 87 4.34 -11.03 9.70
C ASN A 87 5.24 -11.95 8.85
N MET A 88 4.68 -12.99 8.22
CA MET A 88 5.41 -13.87 7.29
C MET A 88 5.72 -13.22 5.94
N PHE A 89 5.13 -12.06 5.65
CA PHE A 89 5.29 -11.35 4.39
C PHE A 89 6.34 -10.24 4.51
N GLN A 90 7.17 -10.12 3.47
CA GLN A 90 8.08 -8.98 3.30
C GLN A 90 7.40 -7.77 2.68
N ASN A 91 6.30 -7.99 1.94
CA ASN A 91 5.48 -6.92 1.37
C ASN A 91 4.01 -7.38 1.32
N VAL A 92 3.08 -6.50 1.67
CA VAL A 92 1.63 -6.74 1.60
C VAL A 92 0.97 -5.52 0.97
N PHE A 93 0.06 -5.73 0.03
CA PHE A 93 -0.67 -4.65 -0.62
C PHE A 93 -2.09 -5.08 -0.98
N SER A 94 -3.01 -4.11 -1.04
CA SER A 94 -4.37 -4.40 -1.50
C SER A 94 -4.40 -4.52 -3.03
N GLY A 95 -5.22 -5.44 -3.52
CA GLY A 95 -5.64 -5.49 -4.91
C GLY A 95 -7.01 -4.88 -5.17
N GLY A 96 -7.56 -4.11 -4.22
CA GLY A 96 -8.93 -3.62 -4.22
C GLY A 96 -9.97 -4.71 -3.90
N ASP A 97 -11.21 -4.31 -3.61
CA ASP A 97 -12.36 -5.21 -3.39
C ASP A 97 -12.19 -6.31 -2.34
N GLY A 98 -11.32 -6.08 -1.35
CA GLY A 98 -11.00 -7.07 -0.32
C GLY A 98 -9.97 -8.10 -0.77
N VAL A 99 -9.43 -7.99 -1.98
CA VAL A 99 -8.24 -8.73 -2.40
C VAL A 99 -7.02 -8.15 -1.70
N ILE A 100 -6.21 -9.03 -1.12
CA ILE A 100 -4.94 -8.69 -0.48
C ILE A 100 -3.88 -9.64 -1.01
N TYR A 101 -2.77 -9.07 -1.46
CA TYR A 101 -1.60 -9.80 -1.90
C TYR A 101 -0.50 -9.72 -0.85
N GLY A 102 0.20 -10.83 -0.64
CA GLY A 102 1.36 -10.91 0.24
C GLY A 102 2.53 -11.58 -0.48
N ILE A 103 3.72 -10.98 -0.41
CA ILE A 103 4.95 -11.57 -0.93
C ILE A 103 5.69 -12.19 0.25
N THR A 104 5.92 -13.50 0.21
CA THR A 104 6.66 -14.21 1.26
C THR A 104 8.16 -13.91 1.15
N TYR A 105 8.93 -14.17 2.20
CA TYR A 105 10.40 -14.09 2.14
C TYR A 105 11.04 -15.07 1.14
N SER A 106 10.35 -16.16 0.77
CA SER A 106 10.78 -17.06 -0.31
C SER A 106 10.48 -16.53 -1.71
N GLY A 107 9.78 -15.39 -1.80
CA GLY A 107 9.43 -14.74 -3.07
C GLY A 107 8.15 -15.28 -3.72
N ASP A 108 7.32 -16.02 -2.99
CA ASP A 108 6.00 -16.43 -3.48
C ASP A 108 5.00 -15.29 -3.31
N LEU A 109 4.18 -15.05 -4.34
CA LEU A 109 3.03 -14.14 -4.26
C LEU A 109 1.80 -14.95 -3.86
N LEU A 110 1.25 -14.64 -2.69
CA LEU A 110 0.01 -15.21 -2.18
C LEU A 110 -1.14 -14.22 -2.36
N TRP A 111 -2.31 -14.74 -2.70
CA TRP A 111 -3.57 -14.03 -2.83
C TRP A 111 -4.52 -14.44 -1.70
N TYR A 112 -5.21 -13.45 -1.15
CA TYR A 112 -6.24 -13.60 -0.14
C TYR A 112 -7.47 -12.75 -0.51
N ARG A 113 -8.66 -13.19 -0.09
CA ARG A 113 -9.90 -12.41 -0.22
C ARG A 113 -10.62 -12.29 1.11
N HIS A 114 -10.62 -11.09 1.65
CA HIS A 114 -11.34 -10.73 2.87
C HIS A 114 -12.80 -10.41 2.52
N GLU A 115 -13.70 -11.37 2.75
CA GLU A 115 -15.13 -11.22 2.52
C GLU A 115 -15.81 -10.36 3.60
N GLY A 116 -15.20 -10.29 4.78
CA GLY A 116 -15.60 -9.38 5.86
C GLY A 116 -15.17 -7.93 5.67
N ARG A 117 -14.73 -7.50 4.48
CA ARG A 117 -14.18 -6.14 4.28
C ARG A 117 -15.15 -5.01 4.66
N TYR A 118 -16.46 -5.24 4.59
CA TYR A 118 -17.48 -4.20 4.81
C TYR A 118 -17.95 -4.10 6.26
N ASP A 119 -17.71 -5.12 7.08
CA ASP A 119 -18.17 -5.23 8.47
C ASP A 119 -17.04 -5.57 9.47
N GLY A 120 -15.82 -5.75 8.97
CA GLY A 120 -14.63 -6.14 9.72
C GLY A 120 -14.75 -7.53 10.36
N THR A 121 -15.59 -8.43 9.84
CA THR A 121 -15.67 -9.81 10.35
C THR A 121 -14.50 -10.66 9.87
N PHE A 122 -14.05 -11.64 10.65
CA PHE A 122 -13.01 -12.59 10.25
C PHE A 122 -13.60 -13.61 9.25
N ARG A 123 -13.88 -13.16 8.02
CA ARG A 123 -14.41 -14.00 6.93
C ARG A 123 -13.50 -13.89 5.72
N TRP A 124 -12.95 -15.04 5.31
CA TRP A 124 -12.07 -15.16 4.16
C TRP A 124 -12.65 -16.19 3.19
N ALA A 125 -12.49 -15.95 1.89
CA ALA A 125 -12.96 -16.89 0.87
C ALA A 125 -12.30 -18.28 0.98
N PHE A 126 -11.08 -18.32 1.55
CA PHE A 126 -10.33 -19.54 1.84
C PHE A 126 -9.63 -19.41 3.19
N SER A 127 -9.41 -20.54 3.88
CA SER A 127 -8.70 -20.56 5.17
C SER A 127 -7.22 -20.21 5.05
N GLU A 128 -6.64 -20.37 3.86
CA GLU A 128 -5.22 -20.13 3.57
C GLU A 128 -5.08 -19.29 2.30
N GLY A 129 -3.92 -18.64 2.16
CA GLY A 129 -3.56 -17.89 0.97
C GLY A 129 -3.32 -18.79 -0.22
N LYS A 130 -3.80 -18.40 -1.39
CA LYS A 130 -3.54 -19.12 -2.63
C LYS A 130 -2.27 -18.59 -3.27
N LYS A 131 -1.32 -19.48 -3.57
CA LYS A 131 -0.12 -19.12 -4.33
C LYS A 131 -0.50 -18.80 -5.77
N VAL A 132 -0.21 -17.58 -6.20
CA VAL A 132 -0.54 -17.05 -7.52
C VAL A 132 0.68 -16.53 -8.27
N GLY A 133 1.86 -16.54 -7.66
CA GLY A 133 3.10 -16.13 -8.32
C GLY A 133 4.35 -16.68 -7.65
N ILE A 134 5.45 -16.66 -8.38
CA ILE A 134 6.77 -17.14 -7.95
C ILE A 134 7.80 -16.05 -8.31
N GLY A 135 8.85 -15.89 -7.50
CA GLY A 135 9.98 -15.01 -7.82
C GLY A 135 9.69 -13.51 -7.60
N TRP A 136 8.64 -13.16 -6.87
CA TRP A 136 8.27 -11.76 -6.61
C TRP A 136 9.16 -11.07 -5.58
N GLY A 137 9.94 -11.83 -4.83
CA GLY A 137 10.87 -11.29 -3.81
C GLY A 137 12.06 -10.51 -4.37
N VAL A 138 12.25 -10.49 -5.69
CA VAL A 138 13.35 -9.78 -6.35
C VAL A 138 13.03 -8.30 -6.63
N PHE A 139 11.77 -7.91 -6.52
CA PHE A 139 11.34 -6.55 -6.83
C PHE A 139 11.58 -5.62 -5.64
N GLN A 140 12.08 -4.42 -5.93
CA GLN A 140 12.31 -3.37 -4.93
C GLN A 140 10.99 -2.80 -4.40
N ASN A 141 9.97 -2.75 -5.24
CA ASN A 141 8.64 -2.33 -4.86
C ASN A 141 7.59 -3.07 -5.69
N VAL A 142 6.44 -3.35 -5.09
CA VAL A 142 5.29 -3.97 -5.75
C VAL A 142 4.04 -3.30 -5.22
N PHE A 143 3.15 -2.89 -6.11
CA PHE A 143 1.91 -2.19 -5.78
C PHE A 143 0.84 -2.49 -6.83
N SER A 144 -0.44 -2.36 -6.44
CA SER A 144 -1.56 -2.60 -7.35
C SER A 144 -1.80 -1.40 -8.26
N GLY A 145 -2.30 -1.67 -9.47
CA GLY A 145 -2.94 -0.67 -10.34
C GLY A 145 -4.47 -0.80 -10.35
N GLY A 146 -5.06 -1.55 -9.43
CA GLY A 146 -6.49 -1.92 -9.45
C GLY A 146 -6.79 -3.09 -10.40
N ASP A 147 -7.94 -3.72 -10.23
CA ASP A 147 -8.52 -4.71 -11.17
C ASP A 147 -7.58 -5.83 -11.66
N GLY A 148 -6.67 -6.27 -10.79
CA GLY A 148 -5.75 -7.38 -11.08
C GLY A 148 -4.44 -6.92 -11.71
N ILE A 149 -4.31 -5.62 -11.99
CA ILE A 149 -3.07 -5.01 -12.39
C ILE A 149 -2.13 -4.91 -11.20
N ILE A 150 -0.91 -5.38 -11.41
CA ILE A 150 0.18 -5.31 -10.44
C ILE A 150 1.40 -4.73 -11.15
N TYR A 151 1.95 -3.68 -10.55
CA TYR A 151 3.20 -3.09 -10.98
C TYR A 151 4.32 -3.53 -10.06
N ALA A 152 5.49 -3.74 -10.64
CA ALA A 152 6.69 -4.08 -9.91
C ALA A 152 7.88 -3.27 -10.42
N ILE A 153 8.74 -2.84 -9.51
CA ILE A 153 9.94 -2.07 -9.81
C ILE A 153 11.14 -2.99 -9.63
N THR A 154 11.95 -3.16 -10.69
CA THR A 154 13.19 -3.94 -10.60
C THR A 154 14.29 -3.14 -9.91
N GLU A 155 15.37 -3.81 -9.50
CA GLU A 155 16.55 -3.15 -8.94
C GLU A 155 17.16 -2.09 -9.87
N ASN A 156 17.10 -2.32 -11.18
CA ASN A 156 17.59 -1.38 -12.20
C ASN A 156 16.60 -0.24 -12.51
N GLY A 157 15.46 -0.16 -11.80
CA GLY A 157 14.46 0.88 -11.97
C GLY A 157 13.56 0.70 -13.18
N ASP A 158 13.40 -0.53 -13.67
CA ASP A 158 12.39 -0.83 -14.69
C ASP A 158 11.02 -1.00 -14.04
N LEU A 159 10.00 -0.35 -14.60
CA LEU A 159 8.61 -0.57 -14.21
C LEU A 159 8.04 -1.72 -15.04
N MET A 160 7.68 -2.79 -14.36
CA MET A 160 7.07 -3.99 -14.91
C MET A 160 5.57 -3.97 -14.63
N TRP A 161 4.77 -4.38 -15.60
CA TRP A 161 3.33 -4.52 -15.53
C TRP A 161 2.94 -5.99 -15.62
N TYR A 162 2.01 -6.41 -14.75
CA TYR A 162 1.41 -7.73 -14.71
C TYR A 162 -0.11 -7.61 -14.60
N CYS A 163 -0.84 -8.59 -15.15
CA CYS A 163 -2.29 -8.68 -15.02
C CYS A 163 -2.71 -10.07 -14.52
N HIS A 164 -3.20 -10.12 -13.28
CA HIS A 164 -3.67 -11.32 -12.61
C HIS A 164 -5.14 -11.58 -12.92
N GLU A 165 -5.40 -12.37 -13.96
CA GLU A 165 -6.76 -12.74 -14.39
C GLU A 165 -7.50 -13.58 -13.36
N GLY A 166 -6.76 -14.29 -12.49
CA GLY A 166 -7.30 -15.01 -11.35
C GLY A 166 -7.66 -14.14 -10.14
N ARG A 167 -7.69 -12.79 -10.26
CA ARG A 167 -7.97 -11.89 -9.12
C ARG A 167 -9.25 -12.24 -8.36
N ASN A 168 -10.28 -12.75 -9.04
CA ASN A 168 -11.58 -12.98 -8.42
C ASN A 168 -11.67 -14.32 -7.67
N ASP A 169 -10.86 -15.32 -8.04
CA ASP A 169 -10.94 -16.70 -7.54
C ASP A 169 -9.62 -17.24 -6.95
N GLY A 170 -8.55 -16.44 -7.05
CA GLY A 170 -7.19 -16.79 -6.65
C GLY A 170 -6.56 -17.89 -7.50
N THR A 171 -7.00 -18.07 -8.74
CA THR A 171 -6.34 -19.00 -9.68
C THR A 171 -5.01 -18.43 -10.16
N PHE A 172 -4.00 -19.29 -10.37
CA PHE A 172 -2.71 -18.87 -10.93
C PHE A 172 -2.87 -18.62 -12.44
N ARG A 173 -3.52 -17.50 -12.81
CA ARG A 173 -3.75 -17.10 -14.20
C ARG A 173 -3.29 -15.67 -14.40
N TRP A 174 -2.41 -15.50 -15.37
CA TRP A 174 -1.83 -14.23 -15.78
C TRP A 174 -2.03 -14.06 -17.28
N THR A 175 -2.25 -12.82 -17.71
CA THR A 175 -2.38 -12.49 -19.15
C THR A 175 -1.13 -12.88 -19.95
N PHE A 176 0.04 -12.78 -19.33
CA PHE A 176 1.31 -13.25 -19.88
C PHE A 176 2.09 -14.03 -18.82
N SER A 177 2.94 -14.96 -19.26
CA SER A 177 3.82 -15.73 -18.37
C SER A 177 4.90 -14.88 -17.69
N GLU A 178 5.19 -13.71 -18.26
CA GLU A 178 6.19 -12.76 -17.77
C GLU A 178 5.62 -11.34 -17.73
N GLY A 179 6.23 -10.49 -16.91
CA GLY A 179 5.85 -9.08 -16.81
C GLY A 179 6.26 -8.32 -18.05
N LYS A 180 5.43 -7.33 -18.43
CA LYS A 180 5.76 -6.41 -19.52
C LYS A 180 6.47 -5.18 -18.96
N LYS A 181 7.67 -4.88 -19.45
CA LYS A 181 8.32 -3.60 -19.15
C LYS A 181 7.53 -2.45 -19.77
N VAL A 182 7.13 -1.49 -18.94
CA VAL A 182 6.31 -0.32 -19.33
C VAL A 182 6.92 1.01 -18.88
N GLY A 183 8.08 1.00 -18.22
CA GLY A 183 8.78 2.21 -17.84
C GLY A 183 10.24 1.96 -17.44
N VAL A 184 11.00 3.04 -17.31
CA VAL A 184 12.42 3.08 -16.92
C VAL A 184 12.66 4.23 -15.94
N GLY A 185 13.74 4.16 -15.16
CA GLY A 185 14.16 5.26 -14.26
C GLY A 185 13.39 5.34 -12.94
N TRP A 186 12.66 4.28 -12.57
CA TRP A 186 11.90 4.17 -11.32
C TRP A 186 12.82 3.76 -10.16
N VAL A 187 13.88 4.53 -9.92
CA VAL A 187 14.88 4.21 -8.88
C VAL A 187 14.56 4.89 -7.54
N PRO A 188 14.95 4.29 -6.39
CA PRO A 188 14.67 4.84 -5.06
C PRO A 188 15.19 6.26 -4.82
N SER A 189 16.27 6.67 -5.52
CA SER A 189 16.79 8.05 -5.43
C SER A 189 15.79 9.11 -5.89
N ASN A 190 14.81 8.73 -6.72
CA ASN A 190 13.79 9.62 -7.27
C ASN A 190 12.39 9.31 -6.73
N ILE A 191 12.21 8.20 -6.00
CA ILE A 191 10.90 7.69 -5.53
C ILE A 191 11.05 7.18 -4.10
N ARG A 192 10.36 7.81 -3.14
CA ARG A 192 10.36 7.37 -1.74
C ARG A 192 9.30 6.32 -1.43
N GLN A 193 8.15 6.40 -2.12
CA GLN A 193 7.04 5.49 -1.94
C GLN A 193 6.14 5.54 -3.18
N VAL A 194 5.57 4.40 -3.56
CA VAL A 194 4.54 4.30 -4.60
C VAL A 194 3.31 3.68 -3.97
N PHE A 195 2.15 4.17 -4.36
CA PHE A 195 0.86 3.69 -3.89
C PHE A 195 0.01 3.29 -5.09
N GLY A 196 -0.82 2.27 -4.89
CA GLY A 196 -1.93 1.93 -5.76
C GLY A 196 -3.23 2.40 -5.13
N ASP A 197 -4.24 2.62 -5.97
CA ASP A 197 -5.59 3.03 -5.56
C ASP A 197 -6.40 1.85 -4.98
#